data_AF-A0AAW0R4G0-F1
#
_entry.id   AF-A0AAW0R4G0-F1
#
_cell.length_a   1.000
_cell.length_b   1.000
_cell.length_c   1.000
_cell.angle_alpha   90.00
_cell.angle_beta   90.00
_cell.angle_gamma   90.00
#
_symmetry.space_group_name_H-M   'P 1'
#
loop_
_entity.id
_entity.type
_entity.pdbx_description
1 polymer ?
#
loop_
_entity_poly.entity_id
_entity_poly.type
_entity_poly.pdbx_seq_one_letter_code
_entity_poly.pdbx_strand_id
1 'polypeptide(L)' 'MIAAETGLDRSDLHPNTQFANVGVDSLMSLVLAEKFKANLGIDIKSSLFLECPSIDEFCAWLEENR' A
#
# COMPACT_ATOMS: atom_id res chain seq x y z
N MET A 1 -2.56 -5.67 -5.94
CA MET A 1 -1.54 -6.21 -5.03
C MET A 1 -2.02 -6.10 -3.60
N ILE A 2 -2.29 -4.90 -3.09
CA ILE A 2 -2.75 -4.66 -1.70
C ILE A 2 -3.94 -5.56 -1.30
N ALA A 3 -5.02 -5.60 -2.09
CA ALA A 3 -6.19 -6.48 -1.86
C ALA A 3 -5.83 -7.96 -1.63
N ALA A 4 -4.90 -8.48 -2.42
CA ALA A 4 -4.49 -9.87 -2.33
C ALA A 4 -3.67 -10.14 -1.05
N GLU A 5 -2.89 -9.16 -0.59
CA GLU A 5 -2.11 -9.27 0.65
C GLU A 5 -2.97 -9.08 1.89
N THR A 6 -3.97 -8.20 1.82
CA THR A 6 -4.89 -7.92 2.93
C THR A 6 -6.04 -8.93 3.00
N GLY A 7 -6.18 -9.80 2.00
CA GLY A 7 -7.29 -10.75 1.90
C GLY A 7 -8.66 -10.09 1.65
N LEU A 8 -8.67 -8.85 1.17
CA LEU A 8 -9.88 -8.10 0.83
C LEU A 8 -10.18 -8.18 -0.66
N ASP A 9 -11.44 -8.01 -1.03
CA ASP A 9 -11.78 -7.80 -2.42
C ASP A 9 -11.39 -6.39 -2.87
N ARG A 10 -11.10 -6.21 -4.16
CA ARG A 10 -10.82 -4.89 -4.74
C ARG A 10 -12.02 -3.94 -4.60
N SER A 11 -13.23 -4.48 -4.57
CA SER A 11 -14.45 -3.72 -4.30
C SER A 11 -14.53 -3.17 -2.87
N ASP A 12 -13.82 -3.77 -1.91
CA ASP A 12 -13.81 -3.35 -0.51
C ASP A 12 -12.69 -2.32 -0.23
N LEU A 13 -11.75 -2.16 -1.15
CA LEU A 13 -10.70 -1.16 -1.11
C LEU A 13 -11.19 0.13 -1.76
N HIS A 14 -11.79 0.99 -0.94
CA HIS A 14 -12.09 2.35 -1.36
C HIS A 14 -10.85 3.25 -1.29
N PRO A 15 -10.80 4.32 -2.09
CA PRO A 15 -9.70 5.28 -2.06
C PRO A 15 -9.48 5.87 -0.65
N ASN A 16 -10.58 6.14 0.07
CA ASN A 16 -10.56 6.66 1.44
C ASN A 16 -10.31 5.58 2.51
N THR A 17 -10.12 4.32 2.12
CA THR A 17 -9.86 3.23 3.07
C THR A 17 -8.46 3.39 3.63
N GLN A 18 -8.34 3.31 4.96
CA GLN A 18 -7.04 3.37 5.61
C GLN A 18 -6.33 2.01 5.61
N PHE A 19 -5.02 2.01 5.42
CA PHE A 19 -4.16 0.83 5.48
C PHE A 19 -4.28 0.08 6.80
N ALA A 20 -4.35 0.81 7.92
CA ALA A 20 -4.57 0.22 9.23
C ALA A 20 -5.90 -0.55 9.34
N ASN A 21 -6.95 -0.10 8.64
CA ASN A 21 -8.27 -0.75 8.68
C ASN A 21 -8.32 -2.03 7.84
N VAL A 22 -7.41 -2.16 6.87
CA VAL A 22 -7.33 -3.33 5.98
C VAL A 22 -6.27 -4.33 6.43
N GLY A 23 -5.70 -4.15 7.63
CA GLY A 23 -4.70 -5.06 8.18
C GLY A 23 -3.27 -4.83 7.67
N VAL A 24 -3.00 -3.69 7.02
CA VAL A 24 -1.63 -3.29 6.70
C VAL A 24 -0.99 -2.73 7.97
N ASP A 25 -0.26 -3.60 8.66
CA ASP A 25 0.58 -3.28 9.81
C ASP A 25 2.04 -2.99 9.39
N SER A 26 2.92 -2.79 10.37
CA SER A 26 4.34 -2.52 10.11
C SER A 26 5.06 -3.65 9.35
N LEU A 27 4.65 -4.91 9.55
CA LEU A 27 5.26 -6.07 8.89
C LEU A 27 4.73 -6.19 7.46
N MET A 28 3.43 -6.05 7.27
CA MET A 28 2.78 -6.07 5.96
C MET A 28 3.24 -4.90 5.09
N SER A 29 3.52 -3.75 5.69
CA SER A 29 4.12 -2.59 5.01
C SER A 29 5.52 -2.92 4.46
N LEU A 30 6.33 -3.70 5.19
CA LEU A 30 7.64 -4.17 4.70
C LEU A 30 7.47 -5.15 3.54
N VAL A 31 6.56 -6.12 3.67
CA VAL A 31 6.28 -7.11 2.61
C VAL A 31 5.78 -6.42 1.35
N LEU A 32 4.85 -5.47 1.49
CA LEU A 32 4.37 -4.67 0.37
C LEU A 32 5.53 -3.92 -0.28
N ALA A 33 6.35 -3.20 0.49
CA ALA A 33 7.50 -2.46 -0.02
C ALA A 33 8.45 -3.34 -0.86
N GLU A 34 8.80 -4.53 -0.36
CA GLU A 34 9.61 -5.49 -1.11
C GLU A 34 8.92 -5.94 -2.40
N LYS A 35 7.60 -6.19 -2.36
CA LYS A 35 6.83 -6.57 -3.55
C LYS A 35 6.75 -5.44 -4.58
N PHE A 36 6.59 -4.19 -4.15
CA PHE A 36 6.61 -3.02 -5.05
C PHE A 36 7.96 -2.92 -5.75
N LYS A 37 9.06 -3.09 -5.02
CA LYS A 37 10.40 -3.12 -5.59
C LYS A 37 10.61 -4.29 -6.55
N ALA A 38 10.17 -5.50 -6.20
CA ALA A 38 10.35 -6.69 -7.01
C ALA A 38 9.47 -6.73 -8.28
N ASN A 39 8.21 -6.28 -8.19
CA ASN A 39 7.24 -6.37 -9.29
C ASN A 39 7.22 -5.12 -10.18
N LEU A 40 7.40 -3.94 -9.58
CA LEU A 40 7.28 -2.65 -10.26
C LEU A 40 8.61 -1.90 -10.37
N GLY A 41 9.66 -2.34 -9.66
CA GLY A 41 10.95 -1.64 -9.62
C GLY A 41 10.96 -0.38 -8.76
N ILE A 42 9.88 -0.12 -8.01
CA ILE A 42 9.71 1.09 -7.20
C ILE A 42 10.22 0.84 -5.78
N ASP A 43 11.21 1.61 -5.35
CA ASP A 43 11.75 1.52 -3.99
C ASP A 43 10.96 2.42 -3.04
N ILE A 44 10.04 1.81 -2.28
CA ILE A 44 9.24 2.51 -1.27
C ILE A 44 9.66 2.09 0.13
N LYS A 45 9.60 3.03 1.07
CA LYS A 45 9.83 2.74 2.49
C LYS A 45 8.56 2.18 3.11
N SER A 46 8.68 1.24 4.04
CA SER A 46 7.52 0.75 4.81
C SER A 46 6.85 1.86 5.63
N SER A 47 7.59 2.90 6.04
CA SER A 47 7.01 4.08 6.71
C SER A 47 6.04 4.85 5.82
N LEU A 48 6.12 4.70 4.49
CA LEU A 48 5.21 5.37 3.57
C LEU A 48 3.76 4.98 3.81
N PHE A 49 3.48 3.73 4.20
CA PHE A 49 2.12 3.29 4.54
C PHE A 49 1.60 3.88 5.85
N LEU A 50 2.49 4.44 6.69
CA LEU A 50 2.15 5.21 7.88
C LEU A 50 2.01 6.72 7.57
N GLU A 51 2.83 7.23 6.65
CA GLU A 51 2.81 8.62 6.19
C GLU A 51 1.63 8.91 5.25
N CYS A 52 1.26 7.94 4.42
CA CYS A 52 0.09 7.93 3.55
C CYS A 52 -0.91 6.91 4.10
N PRO A 53 -1.70 7.25 5.13
CA PRO A 53 -2.62 6.33 5.79
C PRO A 53 -3.71 5.78 4.87
N SER A 54 -4.06 6.46 3.78
CA SER A 54 -5.11 6.03 2.84
C SER A 54 -4.59 5.59 1.48
N ILE A 55 -5.41 4.79 0.79
CA ILE A 55 -5.06 4.22 -0.52
C ILE A 55 -4.92 5.29 -1.59
N ASP A 56 -5.77 6.32 -1.57
CA ASP A 56 -5.71 7.43 -2.51
C ASP A 56 -4.40 8.22 -2.40
N GLU A 57 -3.97 8.57 -1.18
CA GLU A 57 -2.71 9.26 -0.92
C GLU A 57 -1.52 8.43 -1.40
N PHE A 58 -1.51 7.13 -1.11
CA PHE A 58 -0.45 6.23 -1.58
C PHE A 58 -0.44 6.07 -3.10
N CYS A 59 -1.61 5.97 -3.74
CA CYS A 59 -1.72 5.91 -5.19
C CYS A 59 -1.24 7.22 -5.84
N ALA A 60 -1.61 8.38 -5.29
CA ALA A 60 -1.14 9.67 -5.76
C ALA A 60 0.38 9.79 -5.64
N TRP A 61 0.95 9.39 -4.49
CA TRP A 61 2.40 9.34 -4.30
C TRP A 61 3.08 8.44 -5.34
N LEU A 62 2.51 7.27 -5.63
CA LEU A 62 3.04 6.37 -6.65
C LEU A 62 3.00 6.98 -8.06
N GLU A 63 1.94 7.70 -8.42
CA GLU A 63 1.85 8.40 -9.71
C GLU A 63 2.89 9.52 -9.83
N GLU A 64 3.17 10.22 -8.74
CA GLU A 64 4.18 11.28 -8.68
C GLU A 64 5.62 10.75 -8.70
N ASN A 65 5.85 9.52 -8.22
CA ASN A 65 7.19 8.90 -8.06
C ASN A 65 7.46 7.75 -9.07
N ARG A 66 6.72 7.69 -10.17
CA ARG A 66 6.87 6.70 -11.25
C ARG A 66 7.87 7.13 -12.33
#